data_AF-A0A3Q2X8Q1-F1
#
_entry.id   AF-A0A3Q2X8Q1-F1
#
_cell.length_a   1.000
_cell.length_b   1.000
_cell.length_c   1.000
_cell.angle_alpha   90.00
_cell.angle_beta   90.00
_cell.angle_gamma   90.00
#
_symmetry.space_group_name_H-M   'P 1'
#
loop_
_entity.id
_entity.type
_entity.pdbx_description
1 polymer ?
#
loop_
_entity_poly.entity_id
_entity_poly.type
_entity_poly.pdbx_seq_one_letter_code
_entity_poly.pdbx_strand_id
1 'polypeptide(L)'
;KYPVLIQRILQHTKRLVKETIAGVDGRVNEHDKRRRLKDFHSRTDTKSIMMMKSGQIFAREDLLRRRLVHDGALQLKSSQGRLKDVHALLLSDVLVFLQEKDQKYVFAMLDQRSTVISLQKLIVREVANEERGLFLITAGIEKPEMMEVLASSKEERNAWMQLIQDAMQSRERDEDEGIPSETEDDKRQLEIKAKE
;
A
#
# COMPACT_ATOMS: atom_id res chain seq x y z
N LYS A 1 1.62 49.86 14.24
CA LYS A 1 1.84 48.63 15.05
C LYS A 1 0.66 47.65 14.97
N TYR A 2 -0.60 48.10 15.08
CA TYR A 2 -1.79 47.25 14.99
C TYR A 2 -2.04 46.53 13.63
N PRO A 3 -1.81 47.15 12.45
CA PRO A 3 -2.12 46.49 11.17
C PRO A 3 -1.31 45.21 10.91
N VAL A 4 -0.03 45.21 11.29
CA VAL A 4 0.88 44.06 11.12
C VAL A 4 0.49 42.91 12.05
N LEU A 5 0.04 43.22 13.28
CA LEU A 5 -0.44 42.21 14.23
C LEU A 5 -1.72 41.55 13.73
N ILE A 6 -2.69 42.34 13.24
CA ILE A 6 -3.95 41.83 12.69
C ILE A 6 -3.68 40.95 11.46
N GLN A 7 -2.78 41.38 10.56
CA GLN A 7 -2.40 40.59 9.39
C GLN A 7 -1.76 39.25 9.78
N ARG A 8 -0.89 39.22 10.80
CA ARG A 8 -0.26 38.00 11.29
C ARG A 8 -1.29 37.06 11.93
N ILE A 9 -2.21 37.58 12.74
CA ILE A 9 -3.29 36.79 13.34
C ILE A 9 -4.16 36.18 12.24
N LEU A 10 -4.58 36.98 11.26
CA LEU A 10 -5.41 36.50 10.14
C LEU A 10 -4.72 35.40 9.32
N GLN A 11 -3.43 35.57 9.00
CA GLN A 11 -2.66 34.55 8.29
C GLN A 11 -2.52 33.25 9.11
N HIS A 12 -2.25 33.37 10.41
CA HIS A 12 -2.12 32.24 11.30
C HIS A 12 -3.45 31.48 11.44
N THR A 13 -4.56 32.18 11.70
CA THR A 13 -5.89 31.58 11.76
C THR A 13 -6.28 30.91 10.44
N LYS A 14 -6.00 31.55 9.28
CA LYS A 14 -6.24 30.95 7.97
C LYS A 14 -5.45 29.65 7.78
N ARG A 15 -4.20 29.60 8.25
CA ARG A 15 -3.38 28.40 8.20
C ARG A 15 -3.95 27.29 9.09
N LEU A 16 -4.28 27.59 10.35
CA LEU A 16 -4.85 26.64 11.29
C LEU A 16 -6.18 26.04 10.78
N VAL A 17 -7.04 26.87 10.19
CA VAL A 17 -8.30 26.41 9.59
C VAL A 17 -8.02 25.45 8.43
N LYS A 18 -7.06 25.77 7.55
CA LYS A 18 -6.66 24.87 6.45
C LYS A 18 -6.09 23.54 6.96
N GLU A 19 -5.24 23.58 7.97
CA GLU A 19 -4.67 22.37 8.61
C GLU A 19 -5.76 21.51 9.24
N THR A 20 -6.74 22.14 9.90
CA THR A 20 -7.87 21.44 10.51
C THR A 20 -8.75 20.78 9.44
N ILE A 21 -9.06 21.50 8.36
CA ILE A 21 -9.83 20.96 7.23
C ILE A 21 -9.08 19.77 6.61
N ALA A 22 -7.79 19.92 6.29
CA ALA A 22 -6.98 18.84 5.76
C ALA A 22 -6.92 17.62 6.70
N GLY A 23 -6.86 17.85 8.01
CA GLY A 23 -6.92 16.79 9.02
C GLY A 23 -8.28 16.09 9.10
N VAL A 24 -9.38 16.81 8.91
CA VAL A 24 -10.72 16.22 8.81
C VAL A 24 -10.84 15.40 7.52
N ASP A 25 -10.44 15.96 6.38
CA ASP A 25 -10.47 15.29 5.08
C ASP A 25 -9.66 13.99 5.10
N GLY A 26 -8.48 14.01 5.73
CA GLY A 26 -7.65 12.82 5.93
C GLY A 26 -8.36 11.72 6.73
N ARG A 27 -9.04 12.09 7.84
CA ARG A 27 -9.79 11.14 8.67
C ARG A 27 -11.01 10.56 7.96
N VAL A 28 -11.73 11.38 7.20
CA VAL A 28 -12.86 10.92 6.37
C VAL A 28 -12.38 9.91 5.33
N ASN A 29 -11.30 10.26 4.61
CA ASN A 29 -10.71 9.37 3.61
C ASN A 29 -10.24 8.04 4.21
N GLU A 30 -9.61 8.06 5.39
CA GLU A 30 -9.20 6.82 6.06
C GLU A 30 -10.43 5.98 6.47
N HIS A 31 -11.48 6.62 6.97
CA HIS A 31 -12.71 5.93 7.34
C HIS A 31 -13.39 5.29 6.13
N ASP A 32 -13.46 6.00 5.00
CA ASP A 32 -14.04 5.48 3.76
C ASP A 32 -13.22 4.31 3.21
N LYS A 33 -11.89 4.41 3.21
CA LYS A 33 -11.00 3.30 2.83
C LYS A 33 -11.17 2.10 3.75
N ARG A 34 -11.29 2.31 5.07
CA ARG A 34 -11.54 1.23 6.04
C ARG A 34 -12.90 0.57 5.83
N ARG A 35 -13.95 1.36 5.53
CA ARG A 35 -15.28 0.83 5.19
C ARG A 35 -15.20 -0.03 3.92
N ARG A 36 -14.59 0.50 2.86
CA ARG A 36 -14.43 -0.22 1.59
C ARG A 36 -13.63 -1.53 1.76
N LEU A 37 -12.59 -1.52 2.58
CA LEU A 37 -11.83 -2.74 2.90
C LEU A 37 -12.67 -3.79 3.65
N LYS A 38 -13.56 -3.36 4.55
CA LYS A 38 -14.53 -4.27 5.20
C LYS A 38 -15.50 -4.87 4.19
N ASP A 39 -15.91 -4.12 3.17
CA ASP A 39 -16.77 -4.64 2.10
C ASP A 39 -16.04 -5.72 1.29
N PHE A 40 -14.77 -5.49 0.91
CA PHE A 40 -13.94 -6.52 0.26
C PHE A 40 -13.74 -7.75 1.13
N HIS A 41 -13.43 -7.57 2.42
CA HIS A 41 -13.36 -8.67 3.38
C HIS A 41 -14.66 -9.46 3.40
N SER A 42 -15.81 -8.80 3.53
CA SER A 42 -17.13 -9.45 3.60
C SER A 42 -17.44 -10.30 2.35
N ARG A 43 -17.03 -9.83 1.18
CA ARG A 43 -17.24 -10.50 -0.12
C ARG A 43 -16.17 -11.54 -0.44
N THR A 44 -15.03 -11.55 0.26
CA THR A 44 -13.97 -12.52 0.03
C THR A 44 -14.34 -13.88 0.64
N ASP A 45 -14.14 -14.95 -0.14
CA ASP A 45 -14.45 -16.31 0.31
C ASP A 45 -13.55 -16.72 1.49
N THR A 46 -14.17 -17.24 2.55
CA THR A 46 -13.49 -17.59 3.80
C THR A 46 -12.45 -18.70 3.64
N LYS A 47 -12.61 -19.59 2.64
CA LYS A 47 -11.65 -20.66 2.36
C LYS A 47 -10.53 -20.20 1.43
N SER A 48 -10.63 -19.00 0.87
CA SER A 48 -9.60 -18.45 0.01
C SER A 48 -8.39 -18.06 0.84
N ILE A 49 -7.26 -18.67 0.53
CA ILE A 49 -5.94 -18.35 1.07
C ILE A 49 -4.94 -18.31 -0.08
N MET A 50 -3.88 -17.53 0.09
CA MET A 50 -2.80 -17.42 -0.88
C MET A 50 -1.45 -17.53 -0.17
N MET A 51 -0.56 -18.36 -0.70
CA MET A 51 0.82 -18.43 -0.20
C MET A 51 1.63 -17.31 -0.86
N MET A 52 2.17 -16.40 -0.06
CA MET A 52 3.10 -15.37 -0.50
C MET A 52 4.46 -15.99 -0.84
N LYS A 53 5.30 -15.25 -1.57
CA LYS A 53 6.65 -15.71 -1.94
C LYS A 53 7.60 -15.86 -0.76
N SER A 54 7.32 -15.18 0.35
CA SER A 54 8.02 -15.38 1.62
C SER A 54 7.67 -16.72 2.31
N GLY A 55 6.72 -17.49 1.76
CA GLY A 55 6.17 -18.69 2.41
C GLY A 55 5.04 -18.39 3.41
N GLN A 56 4.80 -17.10 3.72
CA GLN A 56 3.70 -16.68 4.58
C GLN A 56 2.34 -16.97 3.90
N ILE A 57 1.39 -17.50 4.67
CA ILE A 57 0.01 -17.64 4.24
C ILE A 57 -0.70 -16.29 4.45
N PHE A 58 -1.39 -15.84 3.41
CA PHE A 58 -2.25 -14.67 3.42
C PHE A 58 -3.70 -15.11 3.28
N ALA A 59 -4.54 -14.74 4.24
CA ALA A 59 -5.95 -15.09 4.28
C ALA A 59 -6.83 -13.84 4.21
N ARG A 60 -8.15 -14.05 4.17
CA ARG A 60 -9.13 -12.96 4.26
C ARG A 60 -8.92 -12.08 5.51
N GLU A 61 -8.65 -12.67 6.67
CA GLU A 61 -8.50 -11.93 7.94
C GLU A 61 -7.30 -10.97 7.94
N ASP A 62 -6.28 -11.26 7.12
CA ASP A 62 -5.11 -10.42 6.93
C ASP A 62 -5.42 -9.09 6.23
N LEU A 63 -6.56 -8.99 5.54
CA LEU A 63 -7.04 -7.73 4.95
C LEU A 63 -7.37 -6.71 6.04
N LEU A 64 -8.09 -7.12 7.09
CA LEU A 64 -8.55 -6.19 8.14
C LEU A 64 -7.44 -5.67 9.05
N ARG A 65 -6.28 -6.34 9.04
CA ARG A 65 -5.09 -5.93 9.81
C ARG A 65 -4.28 -4.84 9.10
N ARG A 66 -4.63 -4.51 7.87
CA ARG A 66 -3.89 -3.59 7.00
C ARG A 66 -4.72 -2.39 6.63
N ARG A 67 -4.05 -1.34 6.14
CA ARG A 67 -4.71 -0.14 5.63
C ARG A 67 -4.81 -0.21 4.11
N LEU A 68 -6.03 -0.07 3.58
CA LEU A 68 -6.23 0.11 2.14
C LEU A 68 -5.68 1.48 1.73
N VAL A 69 -4.84 1.50 0.70
CA VAL A 69 -4.30 2.72 0.09
C VAL A 69 -5.11 3.07 -1.15
N HIS A 70 -5.33 2.09 -2.03
CA HIS A 70 -6.07 2.26 -3.27
C HIS A 70 -6.65 0.92 -3.74
N ASP A 71 -7.73 0.97 -4.52
CA ASP A 71 -8.31 -0.19 -5.18
C ASP A 71 -8.85 0.17 -6.57
N GLY A 72 -8.88 -0.81 -7.47
CA GLY A 72 -9.38 -0.62 -8.83
C GLY A 72 -9.32 -1.90 -9.66
N ALA A 73 -10.00 -1.88 -10.81
CA ALA A 73 -10.01 -3.00 -11.74
C ALA A 73 -8.74 -2.99 -12.59
N LEU A 74 -8.04 -4.12 -12.65
CA LEU A 74 -6.83 -4.32 -13.45
C LEU A 74 -6.92 -5.64 -14.21
N GLN A 75 -6.06 -5.82 -15.20
CA GLN A 75 -5.94 -7.07 -15.94
C GLN A 75 -4.56 -7.66 -15.75
N LEU A 76 -4.49 -8.91 -15.30
CA LEU A 76 -3.22 -9.65 -15.20
C LEU A 76 -2.97 -10.36 -16.52
N LYS A 77 -1.76 -10.21 -17.07
CA LYS A 77 -1.35 -10.91 -18.29
C LYS A 77 -0.51 -12.12 -17.94
N SER A 78 -1.00 -13.28 -18.36
CA SER A 78 -0.29 -14.56 -18.26
C SER A 78 0.91 -14.60 -19.22
N SER A 79 1.86 -15.48 -18.93
CA SER A 79 2.97 -15.84 -19.80
C SER A 79 2.51 -16.32 -21.18
N GLN A 80 1.28 -16.81 -21.31
CA GLN A 80 0.65 -17.20 -22.57
C GLN A 80 -0.03 -16.03 -23.31
N GLY A 81 0.07 -14.79 -22.79
CA GLY A 81 -0.57 -13.60 -23.34
C GLY A 81 -2.06 -13.46 -23.00
N ARG A 82 -2.65 -14.39 -22.25
CA ARG A 82 -4.04 -14.31 -21.81
C ARG A 82 -4.21 -13.23 -20.75
N LEU A 83 -5.21 -12.36 -20.94
CA LEU A 83 -5.60 -11.36 -19.96
C LEU A 83 -6.65 -11.93 -19.01
N LYS A 84 -6.54 -11.58 -17.72
CA LYS A 84 -7.44 -12.00 -16.67
C LYS A 84 -7.89 -10.80 -15.86
N ASP A 85 -9.18 -10.52 -15.87
CA ASP A 85 -9.77 -9.44 -15.09
C ASP A 85 -9.68 -9.73 -13.59
N VAL A 86 -9.18 -8.75 -12.84
CA VAL A 86 -9.02 -8.81 -11.39
C VAL A 86 -9.35 -7.46 -10.76
N HIS A 87 -9.70 -7.48 -9.49
CA HIS A 87 -9.75 -6.28 -8.64
C HIS A 87 -8.47 -6.22 -7.81
N ALA A 88 -7.69 -5.17 -8.01
CA ALA A 88 -6.45 -4.95 -7.27
C ALA A 88 -6.73 -4.13 -6.01
N LEU A 89 -6.10 -4.52 -4.90
CA LEU A 89 -6.08 -3.81 -3.64
C LEU A 89 -4.62 -3.50 -3.29
N LEU A 90 -4.25 -2.22 -3.34
CA LEU A 90 -3.00 -1.74 -2.78
C LEU A 90 -3.20 -1.49 -1.29
N LEU A 91 -2.59 -2.33 -0.46
CA LEU A 91 -2.52 -2.14 0.97
C LEU A 91 -1.20 -1.43 1.33
N SER A 92 -1.04 -1.08 2.61
CA SER A 92 0.15 -0.39 3.13
C SER A 92 1.47 -1.12 2.85
N ASP A 93 1.45 -2.45 2.84
CA ASP A 93 2.64 -3.30 2.79
C ASP A 93 2.63 -4.35 1.67
N VAL A 94 1.45 -4.59 1.07
CA VAL A 94 1.24 -5.62 0.05
C VAL A 94 0.29 -5.14 -1.05
N LEU A 95 0.43 -5.70 -2.24
CA LEU A 95 -0.51 -5.58 -3.35
C LEU A 95 -1.23 -6.92 -3.53
N VAL A 96 -2.57 -6.91 -3.49
CA VAL A 96 -3.42 -8.10 -3.56
C VAL A 96 -4.27 -8.03 -4.81
N PHE A 97 -4.29 -9.10 -5.61
CA PHE A 97 -5.24 -9.23 -6.71
C PHE A 97 -6.34 -10.25 -6.37
N LEU A 98 -7.58 -9.81 -6.47
CA LEU A 98 -8.78 -10.60 -6.24
C LEU A 98 -9.46 -10.88 -7.58
N GLN A 99 -9.97 -12.08 -7.77
CA GLN A 99 -10.82 -12.44 -8.88
C GLN A 99 -12.26 -12.55 -8.39
N GLU A 100 -13.20 -11.98 -9.12
CA GLU A 100 -14.62 -12.22 -8.87
C GLU A 100 -15.02 -13.60 -9.42
N LYS A 101 -15.59 -14.43 -8.55
CA LYS A 101 -16.07 -15.78 -8.86
C LYS A 101 -17.34 -16.02 -8.05
N ASP A 102 -18.44 -16.37 -8.72
CA ASP A 102 -19.73 -16.64 -8.09
C ASP A 102 -20.20 -15.50 -7.15
N GLN A 103 -20.07 -14.25 -7.59
CA GLN A 103 -20.36 -13.00 -6.83
C GLN A 103 -19.51 -12.76 -5.58
N LYS A 104 -18.51 -13.62 -5.33
CA LYS A 104 -17.53 -13.48 -4.25
C LYS A 104 -16.15 -13.16 -4.81
N TYR A 105 -15.29 -12.60 -3.97
CA TYR A 105 -13.88 -12.46 -4.29
C TYR A 105 -13.10 -13.69 -3.83
N VAL A 106 -12.18 -14.14 -4.66
CA VAL A 106 -11.17 -15.14 -4.32
C VAL A 106 -9.80 -14.58 -4.68
N PHE A 107 -8.75 -14.97 -3.96
CA PHE A 107 -7.39 -14.58 -4.37
C PHE A 107 -7.12 -15.09 -5.78
N ALA A 108 -6.68 -14.19 -6.66
CA ALA A 108 -6.39 -14.56 -8.02
C ALA A 108 -5.19 -15.53 -8.06
N MET A 109 -5.11 -16.33 -9.13
CA MET A 109 -3.93 -17.13 -9.41
C MET A 109 -3.59 -16.91 -10.88
N LEU A 110 -2.32 -16.65 -11.16
CA LEU A 110 -1.81 -16.39 -12.50
C LEU A 110 -0.63 -17.34 -12.76
N ASP A 111 -0.78 -18.29 -13.69
CA ASP A 111 0.27 -19.26 -14.03
C ASP A 111 0.86 -20.00 -12.80
N GLN A 112 0.02 -20.37 -11.84
CA GLN A 112 0.42 -20.95 -10.54
C GLN A 112 1.31 -20.03 -9.67
N ARG A 113 1.40 -18.74 -10.00
CA ARG A 113 2.08 -17.72 -9.19
C ARG A 113 1.12 -17.08 -8.20
N SER A 114 1.69 -16.69 -7.07
CA SER A 114 1.00 -15.91 -6.04
C SER A 114 0.68 -14.52 -6.56
N THR A 115 -0.56 -14.08 -6.37
CA THR A 115 -1.01 -12.72 -6.70
C THR A 115 -1.17 -11.86 -5.45
N VAL A 116 -0.54 -12.27 -4.35
CA VAL A 116 -0.32 -11.42 -3.17
C VAL A 116 1.17 -11.11 -3.13
N ILE A 117 1.51 -9.87 -3.45
CA ILE A 117 2.88 -9.42 -3.68
C ILE A 117 3.28 -8.46 -2.57
N SER A 118 4.40 -8.75 -1.90
CA SER A 118 4.98 -7.81 -0.95
C SER A 118 5.51 -6.58 -1.68
N LEU A 119 5.27 -5.40 -1.14
CA LEU A 119 5.86 -4.16 -1.65
C LEU A 119 7.36 -4.05 -1.32
N GLN A 120 7.87 -4.90 -0.42
CA GLN A 120 9.28 -4.91 -0.04
C GLN A 120 10.16 -5.31 -1.23
N LYS A 121 11.09 -4.43 -1.60
CA LYS A 121 12.00 -4.62 -2.76
C LYS A 121 11.24 -4.89 -4.06
N LEU A 122 10.04 -4.33 -4.20
CA LEU A 122 9.28 -4.36 -5.44
C LEU A 122 9.79 -3.28 -6.39
N ILE A 123 9.96 -3.62 -7.65
CA ILE A 123 10.32 -2.66 -8.70
C ILE A 123 9.12 -2.53 -9.63
N VAL A 124 8.65 -1.30 -9.81
CA VAL A 124 7.56 -0.97 -10.73
C VAL A 124 8.14 -0.27 -11.96
N ARG A 125 7.78 -0.75 -13.15
CA ARG A 125 8.25 -0.21 -14.44
C ARG A 125 7.12 -0.07 -15.44
N GLU A 126 7.29 0.84 -16.39
CA GLU A 126 6.38 1.00 -17.53
C GLU A 126 6.63 -0.09 -18.58
N VAL A 127 5.59 -0.49 -19.29
CA VAL A 127 5.73 -1.35 -20.47
C VAL A 127 5.92 -0.46 -21.71
N ALA A 128 7.05 -0.59 -22.40
CA ALA A 128 7.39 0.28 -23.53
C ALA A 128 6.40 0.16 -24.70
N ASN A 129 5.86 -1.03 -24.94
CA ASN A 129 4.99 -1.33 -26.07
C ASN A 129 3.48 -1.33 -25.72
N GLU A 130 3.12 -1.01 -24.48
CA GLU A 130 1.73 -1.00 -24.02
C GLU A 130 1.56 0.15 -23.01
N GLU A 131 0.91 1.23 -23.45
CA GLU A 131 0.83 2.47 -22.68
C GLU A 131 0.07 2.32 -21.36
N ARG A 132 -0.85 1.35 -21.29
CA ARG A 132 -1.65 1.01 -20.11
C ARG A 132 -1.00 -0.09 -19.26
N GLY A 133 0.14 -0.60 -19.68
CA GLY A 133 0.85 -1.70 -19.03
C GLY A 133 1.90 -1.20 -18.04
N LEU A 134 2.03 -1.95 -16.93
CA LEU A 134 3.15 -1.84 -16.01
C LEU A 134 3.69 -3.23 -15.65
N PHE A 135 4.99 -3.30 -15.36
CA PHE A 135 5.64 -4.48 -14.82
C PHE A 135 5.85 -4.34 -13.31
N LEU A 136 5.52 -5.40 -12.59
CA LEU A 136 5.84 -5.60 -11.19
C LEU A 136 6.93 -6.65 -11.09
N ILE A 137 8.09 -6.29 -10.53
CA ILE A 137 9.26 -7.16 -10.43
C ILE A 137 9.63 -7.34 -8.95
N THR A 138 9.55 -8.56 -8.45
CA THR A 138 9.88 -8.89 -7.05
C THR A 138 11.39 -9.15 -6.92
N ALA A 139 12.19 -8.11 -6.65
CA ALA A 139 13.65 -8.24 -6.62
C ALA A 139 14.22 -8.77 -5.28
N GLY A 140 13.39 -8.88 -4.24
CA GLY A 140 13.81 -9.22 -2.88
C GLY A 140 13.80 -10.70 -2.49
N ILE A 141 13.50 -11.61 -3.42
CA ILE A 141 13.32 -13.05 -3.18
C ILE A 141 14.32 -13.86 -4.01
N GLU A 142 14.58 -15.12 -3.63
CA GLU A 142 15.56 -16.00 -4.30
C GLU A 142 15.37 -16.11 -5.81
N LYS A 143 14.12 -15.99 -6.30
CA LYS A 143 13.77 -16.01 -7.72
C LYS A 143 12.93 -14.79 -8.07
N PRO A 144 13.51 -13.76 -8.70
CA PRO A 144 12.75 -12.60 -9.13
C PRO A 144 11.63 -12.98 -10.11
N GLU A 145 10.42 -12.50 -9.86
CA GLU A 145 9.29 -12.70 -10.75
C GLU A 145 8.88 -11.37 -11.38
N MET A 146 8.67 -11.41 -12.69
CA MET A 146 8.08 -10.31 -13.45
C MET A 146 6.61 -10.64 -13.74
N MET A 147 5.72 -9.73 -13.37
CA MET A 147 4.28 -9.80 -13.65
C MET A 147 3.88 -8.57 -14.45
N GLU A 148 3.17 -8.79 -15.54
CA GLU A 148 2.62 -7.71 -16.38
C GLU A 148 1.16 -7.45 -15.99
N VAL A 149 0.86 -6.19 -15.69
CA VAL A 149 -0.46 -5.72 -15.26
C VAL A 149 -0.90 -4.59 -16.16
N LEU A 150 -2.14 -4.64 -16.64
CA LEU A 150 -2.72 -3.62 -17.49
C LEU A 150 -3.82 -2.88 -16.73
N ALA A 151 -3.77 -1.55 -16.78
CA ALA A 151 -4.83 -0.67 -16.29
C ALA A 151 -5.86 -0.38 -17.39
N SER A 152 -6.96 0.27 -17.03
CA SER A 152 -7.99 0.65 -18.01
C SER A 152 -7.49 1.76 -18.96
N SER A 153 -6.63 2.66 -18.47
CA SER A 153 -6.04 3.76 -19.23
C SER A 153 -4.58 4.05 -18.83
N LYS A 154 -3.91 4.90 -19.62
CA LYS A 154 -2.54 5.35 -19.34
C LYS A 154 -2.48 6.19 -18.07
N GLU A 155 -3.47 7.04 -17.84
CA GLU A 155 -3.60 7.88 -16.65
C GLU A 155 -3.77 7.02 -15.41
N GLU A 156 -4.62 5.99 -15.48
CA GLU A 156 -4.79 5.04 -14.39
C GLU A 156 -3.51 4.25 -14.13
N ARG A 157 -2.81 3.79 -15.18
CA ARG A 157 -1.50 3.15 -15.06
C ARG A 157 -0.49 4.05 -14.35
N ASN A 158 -0.42 5.33 -14.71
CA ASN A 158 0.44 6.32 -14.06
C ASN A 158 0.07 6.51 -12.58
N ALA A 159 -1.23 6.59 -12.27
CA ALA A 159 -1.72 6.71 -10.91
C ALA A 159 -1.31 5.49 -10.07
N TRP A 160 -1.51 4.27 -10.58
CA TRP A 160 -1.07 3.04 -9.90
C TRP A 160 0.44 3.03 -9.64
N MET A 161 1.25 3.42 -10.63
CA MET A 161 2.70 3.48 -10.44
C MET A 161 3.10 4.44 -9.32
N GLN A 162 2.54 5.66 -9.31
CA GLN A 162 2.81 6.64 -8.26
C GLN A 162 2.36 6.13 -6.89
N LEU A 163 1.13 5.62 -6.79
CA LEU A 163 0.58 5.11 -5.53
C LEU A 163 1.38 3.94 -4.97
N ILE A 164 1.83 3.01 -5.82
CA ILE A 164 2.68 1.89 -5.38
C ILE A 164 4.04 2.41 -4.91
N GLN A 165 4.65 3.36 -5.63
CA GLN A 165 5.92 3.98 -5.23
C GLN A 165 5.81 4.73 -3.91
N ASP A 166 4.75 5.51 -3.72
CA ASP A 166 4.48 6.21 -2.47
C ASP A 166 4.26 5.23 -1.31
N ALA A 167 3.51 4.15 -1.54
CA ALA A 167 3.29 3.11 -0.53
C ALA A 167 4.62 2.43 -0.14
N MET A 168 5.48 2.09 -1.10
CA MET A 168 6.82 1.55 -0.84
C MET A 168 7.67 2.51 0.00
N GLN A 169 7.74 3.78 -0.36
CA GLN A 169 8.53 4.78 0.37
C GLN A 169 7.96 5.10 1.76
N SER A 170 6.64 5.03 1.93
CA SER A 170 6.01 5.25 3.24
C SER A 170 6.41 4.14 4.22
N ARG A 171 6.53 2.90 3.73
CA ARG A 171 6.95 1.76 4.53
C ARG A 171 8.44 1.81 4.89
N GLU A 172 9.30 2.23 3.96
CA GLU A 172 10.74 2.41 4.26
C GLU A 172 10.96 3.44 5.38
N ARG A 173 10.13 4.49 5.44
CA ARG A 173 10.17 5.47 6.54
C ARG A 173 9.75 4.88 7.88
N ASP A 174 8.73 4.03 7.91
CA ASP A 174 8.30 3.34 9.13
C ASP A 174 9.33 2.28 9.61
N GLU A 175 10.16 1.73 8.71
CA GLU A 175 11.26 0.79 9.04
C GLU A 175 12.55 1.53 9.48
N ASP A 176 12.76 2.78 9.05
CA ASP A 176 13.93 3.64 9.42
C ASP A 176 13.68 4.51 10.67
N GLU A 177 12.42 4.70 11.09
CA GLU A 177 12.06 5.12 12.46
C GLU A 177 12.27 3.95 13.44
N GLY A 178 13.49 3.41 13.44
CA GLY A 178 13.96 2.42 14.38
C GLY A 178 13.54 2.83 15.78
N ILE A 179 12.80 1.95 16.42
CA ILE A 179 12.52 1.94 17.86
C ILE A 179 13.80 2.47 18.54
N PRO A 180 13.79 3.62 19.24
CA PRO A 180 14.88 3.96 20.12
C PRO A 180 14.95 2.82 21.11
N SER A 181 15.93 1.93 20.92
CA SER A 181 16.10 0.78 21.78
C SER A 181 16.33 1.35 23.18
N GLU A 182 15.40 1.08 24.12
CA GLU A 182 15.46 1.53 25.52
C GLU A 182 16.82 1.20 26.19
N THR A 183 17.60 0.33 25.56
CA THR A 183 18.97 -0.04 25.91
C THR A 183 19.99 1.10 25.84
N GLU A 184 19.79 2.15 25.02
CA GLU A 184 20.71 3.30 24.99
C GLU A 184 20.49 4.27 26.16
N ASP A 185 19.24 4.45 26.60
CA ASP A 185 18.93 5.29 27.76
C ASP A 185 19.35 4.62 29.08
N ASP A 186 19.19 3.30 29.21
CA ASP A 186 19.68 2.56 30.38
C ASP A 186 21.21 2.59 30.52
N LYS A 187 21.94 2.53 29.39
CA LYS A 187 23.41 2.63 29.40
C LYS A 187 23.88 4.01 29.87
N ARG A 188 23.22 5.08 29.43
CA ARG A 188 23.55 6.45 29.86
C ARG A 188 23.25 6.67 31.34
N GLN A 189 22.17 6.10 31.87
CA GLN A 189 21.85 6.21 33.30
C GLN A 189 22.83 5.45 34.19
N LEU A 190 23.35 4.31 33.73
CA LEU A 190 24.39 3.55 34.45
C LEU A 190 25.74 4.26 34.43
N GLU A 191 26.13 4.93 33.34
CA GLU A 191 27.36 5.72 33.28
C GLU A 191 27.32 6.98 34.16
N ILE A 192 26.14 7.59 34.33
CA ILE A 192 25.95 8.75 35.22
C ILE A 192 26.04 8.30 36.69
N LYS A 193 25.42 7.17 37.05
CA LYS A 193 25.49 6.62 38.42
C LYS A 193 26.84 6.04 38.81
N ALA A 194 27.70 5.69 37.85
CA ALA A 194 29.06 5.20 38.12
C ALA A 194 30.09 6.32 38.30
N LYS A 195 29.69 7.59 38.10
CA LYS A 195 30.55 8.78 38.23
C LYS A 195 30.24 9.65 39.46
N GLU A 196 29.24 9.29 40.27
CA GLU A 196 29.04 9.78 41.64
C GLU A 196 29.65 8.80 42.65
#